data_AF-Q20HN2-F1
#
_entry.id   AF-Q20HN2-F1
#
_cell.length_a   1.000
_cell.length_b   1.000
_cell.length_c   1.000
_cell.angle_alpha   90.00
_cell.angle_beta   90.00
_cell.angle_gamma   90.00
#
_symmetry.space_group_name_H-M   'P 1'
#
loop_
_entity.id
_entity.type
_entity.pdbx_description
1 polymer ?
#
loop_
_entity_poly.entity_id
_entity_poly.type
_entity_poly.pdbx_seq_one_letter_code
_entity_poly.pdbx_strand_id
1 'polypeptide(L)'
;DKMAGRHGNKGVVSNILPVEDMPHDANGVPVDIVLNPLGVPSRMNVGQILETHLGMAAKGLGDKIEKMLKEQRTVLELREFLDKIYNKVGGEQEDLDSLTDDEILALSGNLRAGVPLATPVFDGAEESQIKDLLELADISRTGQTVLFD
;
A
#
# COMPACT_ATOMS: atom_id res chain seq x y z
N ASP A 1 -8.54 -19.05 -16.32
CA ASP A 1 -8.14 -17.90 -17.14
C ASP A 1 -6.66 -17.57 -17.04
N LYS A 2 -6.13 -16.77 -17.97
CA LYS A 2 -4.74 -16.29 -17.97
C LYS A 2 -4.67 -14.89 -17.33
N MET A 3 -3.78 -14.72 -16.37
CA MET A 3 -3.51 -13.43 -15.70
C MET A 3 -2.04 -13.03 -15.87
N ALA A 4 -1.78 -11.74 -15.77
CA ALA A 4 -0.43 -11.20 -15.86
C ALA A 4 -0.28 -9.92 -15.02
N GLY A 5 0.91 -9.73 -14.43
CA GLY A 5 1.30 -8.47 -13.82
C GLY A 5 2.09 -7.58 -14.78
N ARG A 6 2.36 -6.35 -14.35
CA ARG A 6 3.08 -5.32 -15.14
C ARG A 6 4.56 -5.64 -15.33
N HIS A 7 5.13 -6.49 -14.48
CA HIS A 7 6.54 -6.89 -14.48
C HIS A 7 6.80 -8.19 -15.26
N GLY A 8 5.93 -8.53 -16.22
CA GLY A 8 6.10 -9.68 -17.11
C GLY A 8 5.85 -11.04 -16.45
N ASN A 9 5.46 -11.08 -15.17
CA ASN A 9 4.95 -12.28 -14.51
C ASN A 9 3.61 -12.66 -15.13
N LYS A 10 3.48 -13.92 -15.57
CA LYS A 10 2.28 -14.47 -16.21
C LYS A 10 1.95 -15.80 -15.57
N GLY A 11 0.66 -16.09 -15.43
CA GLY A 11 0.16 -17.33 -14.86
C GLY A 11 -1.19 -17.72 -15.44
N VAL A 12 -1.55 -18.98 -15.28
CA VAL A 12 -2.91 -19.48 -15.52
C VAL A 12 -3.47 -19.85 -14.15
N VAL A 13 -4.71 -19.43 -13.86
CA VAL A 13 -5.40 -19.79 -12.62
C VAL A 13 -5.52 -21.31 -12.55
N SER A 14 -4.93 -21.93 -11.52
CA SER A 14 -4.93 -23.38 -11.34
C SER A 14 -6.12 -23.85 -10.50
N ASN A 15 -6.33 -23.26 -9.33
CA ASN A 15 -7.39 -23.60 -8.39
C ASN A 15 -8.07 -22.31 -7.89
N ILE A 16 -9.36 -22.42 -7.57
CA ILE A 16 -10.12 -21.41 -6.82
C ILE A 16 -10.47 -22.05 -5.49
N LEU A 17 -9.92 -21.51 -4.40
CA LEU A 17 -10.15 -22.01 -3.05
C LEU A 17 -11.30 -21.26 -2.38
N PRO A 18 -12.05 -21.92 -1.47
CA PRO A 18 -12.89 -21.25 -0.49
C PRO A 18 -12.08 -20.25 0.35
N VAL A 19 -12.73 -19.23 0.90
CA VAL A 19 -12.06 -18.15 1.65
C VAL A 19 -11.45 -18.67 2.96
N GLU A 20 -12.05 -19.71 3.54
CA GLU A 20 -11.60 -20.39 4.76
C GLU A 20 -10.31 -21.20 4.57
N ASP A 21 -9.95 -21.55 3.32
CA ASP A 21 -8.73 -22.28 2.98
C ASP A 21 -7.59 -21.33 2.54
N MET A 22 -7.84 -20.01 2.52
CA MET A 22 -6.85 -19.02 2.12
C MET A 22 -6.02 -18.59 3.34
N PRO A 23 -4.69 -18.47 3.20
CA PRO A 23 -3.87 -17.95 4.28
C PRO A 23 -4.33 -16.57 4.72
N HIS A 24 -4.33 -16.31 6.01
CA HIS A 24 -4.81 -15.05 6.59
C HIS A 24 -3.80 -14.41 7.53
N ASP A 25 -3.93 -13.11 7.73
CA ASP A 25 -3.10 -12.35 8.67
C ASP A 25 -3.60 -12.49 10.13
N ALA A 26 -2.90 -11.85 11.07
CA ALA A 26 -3.28 -11.87 12.49
C ALA A 26 -4.65 -11.22 12.79
N ASN A 27 -5.20 -10.46 11.85
CA ASN A 27 -6.52 -9.84 11.95
C ASN A 27 -7.62 -10.71 11.31
N GLY A 28 -7.27 -11.89 10.77
CA GLY A 28 -8.20 -12.78 10.07
C GLY A 28 -8.52 -12.34 8.65
N VAL A 29 -7.74 -11.42 8.06
CA VAL A 29 -7.94 -10.98 6.68
C VAL A 29 -7.25 -11.99 5.74
N PRO A 30 -8.02 -12.72 4.91
CA PRO A 30 -7.47 -13.68 3.97
C PRO A 30 -6.78 -12.98 2.79
N VAL A 31 -5.76 -13.63 2.22
CA VAL A 31 -5.12 -13.16 0.98
C VAL A 31 -5.99 -13.49 -0.23
N ASP A 32 -5.97 -12.63 -1.26
CA ASP A 32 -6.75 -12.87 -2.48
C ASP A 32 -6.04 -13.80 -3.48
N ILE A 33 -4.71 -13.71 -3.59
CA ILE A 33 -3.92 -14.43 -4.60
C ILE A 33 -2.59 -14.90 -3.99
N VAL A 34 -2.25 -16.18 -4.19
CA VAL A 34 -0.95 -16.75 -3.82
C VAL A 34 -0.06 -16.90 -5.07
N LEU A 35 1.13 -16.30 -5.04
CA LEU A 35 2.10 -16.38 -6.12
C LEU A 35 3.33 -17.21 -5.71
N ASN A 36 3.91 -17.95 -6.65
CA ASN A 36 5.12 -18.75 -6.41
C ASN A 36 6.37 -17.84 -6.35
N PRO A 37 7.13 -17.82 -5.25
CA PRO A 37 8.30 -16.95 -5.10
C PRO A 37 9.46 -17.31 -6.05
N LEU A 38 9.55 -18.56 -6.51
CA LEU A 38 10.65 -19.02 -7.38
C LEU A 38 10.65 -18.34 -8.77
N GLY A 39 9.50 -17.78 -9.17
CA GLY A 39 9.36 -17.05 -10.43
C GLY A 39 10.08 -15.70 -10.45
N VAL A 40 10.45 -15.15 -9.30
CA VAL A 40 11.10 -13.82 -9.21
C VAL A 40 12.61 -13.89 -9.46
N PRO A 41 13.40 -14.71 -8.73
CA PRO A 41 14.85 -14.74 -8.92
C PRO A 41 15.25 -15.22 -10.32
N SER A 42 14.51 -16.19 -10.87
CA SER A 42 14.79 -16.77 -12.19
C SER A 42 14.58 -15.80 -13.35
N ARG A 43 13.71 -14.80 -13.20
CA ARG A 43 13.37 -13.80 -14.24
C ARG A 43 13.96 -12.42 -13.96
N MET A 44 14.59 -12.24 -12.80
CA MET A 44 15.17 -10.97 -12.34
C MET A 44 14.18 -9.78 -12.38
N ASN A 45 12.88 -10.05 -12.23
CA ASN A 45 11.84 -9.03 -12.23
C ASN A 45 11.51 -8.56 -10.80
N VAL A 46 12.54 -8.02 -10.13
CA VAL A 46 12.49 -7.53 -8.74
C VAL A 46 11.45 -6.41 -8.54
N GLY A 47 11.14 -5.65 -9.59
CA GLY A 47 10.13 -4.59 -9.54
C GLY A 47 8.78 -5.02 -8.99
N GLN A 48 8.35 -6.28 -9.19
CA GLN A 48 7.08 -6.76 -8.62
C GLN A 48 7.10 -6.83 -7.09
N ILE A 49 8.26 -7.08 -6.48
CA ILE A 49 8.41 -7.10 -5.02
C ILE A 49 8.33 -5.67 -4.49
N LEU A 50 9.01 -4.73 -5.16
CA LEU A 50 8.94 -3.31 -4.82
C LEU A 50 7.52 -2.76 -4.97
N GLU A 51 6.81 -3.13 -6.05
CA GLU A 51 5.39 -2.83 -6.25
C GLU A 51 4.51 -3.40 -5.14
N THR A 52 4.78 -4.64 -4.69
CA THR A 52 4.04 -5.28 -3.60
C THR A 52 4.25 -4.54 -2.27
N HIS A 53 5.49 -4.19 -1.92
CA HIS A 53 5.78 -3.42 -0.71
C HIS A 53 5.16 -2.03 -0.75
N LEU A 54 5.27 -1.32 -1.88
CA LEU A 54 4.70 0.02 -2.04
C LEU A 54 3.17 -0.02 -2.03
N GLY A 55 2.56 -1.03 -2.65
CA GLY A 55 1.11 -1.25 -2.63
C GLY A 55 0.59 -1.58 -1.23
N MET A 56 1.35 -2.37 -0.46
CA MET A 56 1.04 -2.67 0.93
C MET A 56 1.09 -1.41 1.81
N ALA A 57 2.11 -0.56 1.63
CA ALA A 57 2.18 0.74 2.30
C ALA A 57 0.99 1.65 1.91
N ALA A 58 0.71 1.79 0.61
CA ALA A 58 -0.41 2.57 0.10
C ALA A 58 -1.76 2.17 0.71
N LYS A 59 -2.00 0.85 0.80
CA LYS A 59 -3.23 0.32 1.40
C LYS A 59 -3.29 0.60 2.90
N GLY A 60 -2.22 0.32 3.64
CA GLY A 60 -2.15 0.55 5.08
C GLY A 60 -2.29 2.04 5.48
N LEU A 61 -1.74 2.96 4.68
CA LEU A 61 -1.96 4.40 4.86
C LEU A 61 -3.45 4.76 4.68
N GLY A 62 -4.12 4.17 3.68
CA GLY A 62 -5.56 4.34 3.48
C GLY A 62 -6.40 3.82 4.65
N ASP A 63 -6.06 2.65 5.17
CA ASP A 63 -6.74 2.05 6.33
C ASP A 63 -6.55 2.91 7.59
N LYS A 64 -5.39 3.55 7.74
CA LYS A 64 -5.11 4.51 8.82
C LYS A 64 -5.95 5.78 8.67
N ILE A 65 -6.07 6.32 7.46
CA ILE A 65 -6.96 7.45 7.17
C ILE A 65 -8.41 7.08 7.49
N GLU A 66 -8.87 5.89 7.07
CA GLU A 66 -10.22 5.41 7.37
C GLU A 66 -10.46 5.32 8.88
N LYS A 67 -9.50 4.79 9.63
CA LYS A 67 -9.57 4.72 11.10
C LYS A 67 -9.69 6.12 11.72
N MET A 68 -8.87 7.08 11.29
CA MET A 68 -8.93 8.45 11.80
C MET A 68 -10.29 9.11 11.53
N LEU A 69 -10.89 8.85 10.36
CA LEU A 69 -12.23 9.35 10.01
C LEU A 69 -13.34 8.69 10.83
N LYS A 70 -13.25 7.38 11.09
CA LYS A 70 -14.20 6.65 11.95
C LYS A 70 -14.12 7.12 13.41
N GLU A 71 -12.92 7.41 13.89
CA GLU A 71 -12.66 7.96 15.22
C GLU A 71 -13.05 9.45 15.34
N GLN A 72 -13.50 10.09 14.26
CA GLN A 72 -13.83 11.52 14.20
C GLN A 72 -12.69 12.41 14.72
N ARG A 73 -11.46 12.06 14.34
CA ARG A 73 -10.27 12.85 14.66
C ARG A 73 -10.36 14.25 14.06
N THR A 74 -9.57 15.16 14.64
CA THR A 74 -9.58 16.56 14.22
C THR A 74 -9.03 16.69 12.80
N VAL A 75 -9.50 17.71 12.06
CA VAL A 75 -8.97 18.02 10.72
C VAL A 75 -7.48 18.35 10.78
N LEU A 76 -7.01 18.94 11.89
CA LEU A 76 -5.60 19.19 12.14
C LEU A 76 -4.77 17.89 12.14
N GLU A 77 -5.22 16.86 12.87
CA GLU A 77 -4.54 15.56 12.89
C GLU A 77 -4.50 14.91 11.50
N LEU A 78 -5.60 14.98 10.74
CA LEU A 78 -5.65 14.47 9.36
C LEU A 78 -4.65 15.22 8.47
N ARG A 79 -4.61 16.56 8.56
CA ARG A 79 -3.69 17.40 7.80
C ARG A 79 -2.23 17.08 8.14
N GLU A 80 -1.90 16.93 9.43
CA GLU A 80 -0.56 16.52 9.87
C GLU A 80 -0.19 15.11 9.37
N PHE A 81 -1.15 14.19 9.30
CA PHE A 81 -0.90 12.86 8.78
C PHE A 81 -0.67 12.87 7.26
N LEU A 82 -1.47 13.64 6.51
CA LEU A 82 -1.27 13.84 5.07
C LEU A 82 0.06 14.54 4.79
N ASP A 83 0.47 15.54 5.57
CA ASP A 83 1.77 16.20 5.43
C ASP A 83 2.93 15.21 5.60
N LYS A 84 2.82 14.27 6.56
CA LYS A 84 3.82 13.20 6.71
C LYS A 84 3.91 12.31 5.48
N ILE A 85 2.77 11.96 4.87
CA ILE A 85 2.72 11.12 3.67
C ILE A 85 3.34 11.86 2.48
N TYR A 86 2.83 13.05 2.15
CA TYR A 86 3.20 13.78 0.94
C TYR A 86 4.55 14.49 1.07
N ASN A 87 4.80 15.21 2.16
CA ASN A 87 5.90 16.18 2.25
C ASN A 87 7.10 15.69 3.06
N LYS A 88 6.94 14.69 3.95
CA LYS A 88 8.06 14.16 4.76
C LYS A 88 8.70 12.91 4.16
N VAL A 89 7.87 12.02 3.62
CA VAL A 89 8.36 10.76 3.01
C VAL A 89 8.27 10.79 1.49
N GLY A 90 7.22 11.42 0.95
CA GLY A 90 7.04 11.62 -0.49
C GLY A 90 8.14 12.47 -1.13
N GLY A 91 8.18 12.45 -2.47
CA GLY A 91 9.20 13.14 -3.25
C GLY A 91 8.87 14.61 -3.49
N GLU A 92 7.71 14.86 -4.10
CA GLU A 92 7.27 16.22 -4.44
C GLU A 92 6.52 16.86 -3.27
N GLN A 93 6.77 18.17 -3.07
CA GLN A 93 6.10 18.93 -2.02
C GLN A 93 4.73 19.39 -2.50
N GLU A 94 3.70 19.04 -1.75
CA GLU A 94 2.31 19.41 -1.98
C GLU A 94 1.87 20.51 -1.00
N ASP A 95 1.18 21.53 -1.52
CA ASP A 95 0.65 22.64 -0.72
C ASP A 95 -0.70 22.27 -0.11
N LEU A 96 -0.66 21.51 0.98
CA LEU A 96 -1.86 21.16 1.75
C LEU A 96 -2.48 22.37 2.44
N ASP A 97 -1.71 23.41 2.77
CA ASP A 97 -2.19 24.61 3.46
C ASP A 97 -3.14 25.45 2.59
N SER A 98 -3.04 25.31 1.27
CA SER A 98 -4.02 25.89 0.33
C SER A 98 -5.43 25.29 0.43
N LEU A 99 -5.56 24.07 0.97
CA LEU A 99 -6.83 23.36 1.06
C LEU A 99 -7.61 23.77 2.30
N THR A 100 -8.91 23.99 2.12
CA THR A 100 -9.87 24.17 3.21
C THR A 100 -10.10 22.88 4.00
N ASP A 101 -10.65 23.00 5.20
CA ASP A 101 -10.93 21.84 6.05
C ASP A 101 -11.91 20.85 5.42
N ASP A 102 -12.92 21.36 4.68
CA ASP A 102 -13.87 20.53 3.94
C ASP A 102 -13.16 19.77 2.79
N GLU A 103 -12.21 20.41 2.11
CA GLU A 103 -11.41 19.77 1.06
C GLU A 103 -10.46 18.70 1.62
N ILE A 104 -9.86 18.92 2.79
CA ILE A 104 -9.05 17.91 3.49
C ILE A 104 -9.90 16.70 3.87
N LEU A 105 -11.12 16.91 4.35
CA LEU A 105 -12.05 15.83 4.67
C LEU A 105 -12.50 15.08 3.41
N ALA A 106 -12.76 15.78 2.31
CA ALA A 106 -13.10 15.18 1.03
C ALA A 106 -11.94 14.35 0.45
N LEU A 107 -10.72 14.91 0.47
CA LEU A 107 -9.49 14.22 0.06
C LEU A 107 -9.28 12.97 0.90
N SER A 108 -9.31 13.10 2.22
CA SER A 108 -9.21 11.96 3.15
C SER A 108 -10.30 10.92 2.90
N GLY A 109 -11.50 11.39 2.51
CA GLY A 109 -12.61 10.56 2.03
C GLY A 109 -12.23 9.65 0.86
N ASN A 110 -11.55 10.21 -0.14
CA ASN A 110 -11.12 9.50 -1.35
C ASN A 110 -9.95 8.53 -1.08
N LEU A 111 -9.10 8.85 -0.10
CA LEU A 111 -7.89 8.08 0.21
C LEU A 111 -8.13 6.83 1.09
N ARG A 112 -9.36 6.62 1.60
CA ARG A 112 -9.69 5.48 2.49
C ARG A 112 -9.40 4.12 1.89
N ALA A 113 -9.57 3.97 0.57
CA ALA A 113 -9.32 2.70 -0.10
C ALA A 113 -7.82 2.38 -0.21
N GLY A 114 -6.97 3.39 -0.11
CA GLY A 114 -5.52 3.34 -0.31
C GLY A 114 -5.03 4.67 -0.87
N VAL A 115 -3.84 5.10 -0.47
CA VAL A 115 -3.23 6.33 -0.97
C VAL A 115 -2.61 6.06 -2.35
N PRO A 116 -3.06 6.72 -3.44
CA PRO A 116 -2.43 6.57 -4.74
C PRO A 116 -1.00 7.10 -4.73
N LEU A 117 -0.07 6.31 -5.25
CA LEU A 117 1.35 6.66 -5.32
C LEU A 117 1.82 6.64 -6.77
N ALA A 118 2.67 7.61 -7.12
CA ALA A 118 3.31 7.71 -8.43
C ALA A 118 4.80 7.39 -8.28
N THR A 119 5.32 6.56 -9.19
CA THR A 119 6.75 6.24 -9.29
C THR A 119 7.16 6.37 -10.76
N PRO A 120 7.75 7.52 -11.15
CA PRO A 120 8.20 7.76 -12.52
C PRO A 120 9.20 6.70 -13.02
N VAL A 121 9.19 6.48 -14.33
CA VAL A 121 10.16 5.56 -14.95
C VAL A 121 11.55 6.21 -14.87
N PHE A 122 12.49 5.51 -14.23
CA PHE A 122 13.88 5.95 -13.98
C PHE A 122 14.08 7.04 -12.92
N ASP A 123 13.02 7.54 -12.30
CA ASP A 123 13.06 8.53 -11.20
C ASP A 123 12.00 8.18 -10.16
N GLY A 124 12.00 6.91 -9.75
CA GLY A 124 10.98 6.32 -8.89
C GLY A 124 11.33 6.41 -7.41
N ALA A 125 10.39 5.96 -6.57
CA ALA A 125 10.59 5.88 -5.13
C ALA A 125 11.81 5.03 -4.75
N GLU A 126 12.65 5.56 -3.86
CA GLU A 126 13.78 4.83 -3.28
C GLU A 126 13.31 3.81 -2.24
N GLU A 127 14.09 2.74 -2.04
CA GLU A 127 13.76 1.69 -1.05
C GLU A 127 13.62 2.25 0.38
N SER A 128 14.40 3.26 0.74
CA SER A 128 14.30 4.00 2.00
C SER A 128 12.90 4.60 2.19
N GLN A 129 12.39 5.30 1.17
CA GLN A 129 11.07 5.91 1.17
C GLN A 129 9.98 4.85 1.29
N ILE A 130 10.08 3.72 0.58
CA ILE A 130 9.11 2.62 0.69
C ILE A 130 9.06 2.10 2.13
N LYS A 131 10.22 1.92 2.77
CA LYS A 131 10.29 1.45 4.17
C LYS A 131 9.71 2.47 5.15
N ASP A 132 9.94 3.75 4.91
CA ASP A 132 9.39 4.82 5.74
C ASP A 132 7.86 4.92 5.60
N LEU A 133 7.32 4.70 4.39
CA LEU A 133 5.87 4.60 4.17
C LEU A 133 5.26 3.37 4.84
N LEU A 134 5.94 2.22 4.80
CA LEU A 134 5.51 1.01 5.53
C LEU A 134 5.43 1.28 7.03
N GLU A 135 6.46 1.90 7.60
CA GLU A 135 6.47 2.25 9.02
C GLU A 135 5.37 3.26 9.37
N LEU A 136 5.12 4.25 8.52
CA LEU A 136 4.03 5.22 8.69
C LEU A 136 2.65 4.54 8.65
N ALA A 137 2.51 3.45 7.91
CA ALA A 137 1.33 2.59 7.85
C ALA A 137 1.24 1.57 9.01
N ASP A 138 2.15 1.63 9.99
CA ASP A 138 2.25 0.68 11.10
C ASP A 138 2.56 -0.77 10.63
N ILE A 139 3.28 -0.91 9.51
CA ILE A 139 3.71 -2.18 8.92
C ILE A 139 5.23 -2.33 9.09
N SER A 140 5.70 -3.58 9.22
CA SER A 140 7.14 -3.87 9.28
C SER A 140 7.88 -3.29 8.07
N ARG A 141 9.04 -2.67 8.32
CA ARG A 141 9.97 -2.19 7.27
C ARG A 141 10.47 -3.31 6.34
N THR A 142 10.26 -4.58 6.69
CA THR A 142 10.59 -5.72 5.81
C THR A 142 9.53 -5.97 4.74
N GLY A 143 8.30 -5.42 4.88
CA GLY A 143 7.17 -5.74 4.02
C GLY A 143 6.67 -7.19 4.19
N GLN A 144 7.09 -7.86 5.26
CA GLN A 144 6.72 -9.25 5.57
C GLN A 144 5.85 -9.31 6.82
N THR A 145 4.87 -10.20 6.80
CA THR A 145 4.01 -10.50 7.95
C THR A 145 3.91 -12.01 8.17
N VAL A 146 3.50 -12.41 9.36
CA VAL A 146 3.18 -13.80 9.67
C VAL A 146 1.79 -14.09 9.13
N LEU A 147 1.66 -15.19 8.40
CA LEU A 147 0.38 -15.72 7.93
C LEU A 147 0.08 -17.05 8.62
N PHE A 148 -1.21 -17.34 8.71
CA PHE A 148 -1.75 -18.57 9.27
C PHE A 148 -2.43 -19.38 8.16
N ASP A 149 -2.36 -20.71 8.29
CA ASP A 149 -3.14 -21.67 7.50
C ASP A 149 -4.55 -21.74 8.08
#